data_AF-A0A151Y3A7-F1
#
_entry.id   AF-A0A151Y3A7-F1
#
_cell.length_a   1.000
_cell.length_b   1.000
_cell.length_c   1.000
_cell.angle_alpha   90.00
_cell.angle_beta   90.00
_cell.angle_gamma   90.00
#
_symmetry.space_group_name_H-M   'P 1'
#
loop_
_entity.id
_entity.type
_entity.pdbx_description
1 polymer ?
#
loop_
_entity_poly.entity_id
_entity_poly.type
_entity_poly.pdbx_seq_one_letter_code
_entity_poly.pdbx_strand_id
1 'polypeptide(L)'
;MCANFRPLTLQQLHQLSLPDISFEYPDEVYPNYEMPLLFQSAQGLEWRNVHFGMIPKWSDDTSIALKTYNARNETLLQKPSFFNAVSKCKFGVVPVSEFYESKYIENKAQRWGVRRKDGKAFYIAALYDICQKGGQVIRSATMITMDAIDHPMMKDFHEPGSVKRSVIVIPQERLEEWLSWKSPNILSFVHGFPVEEFECSHVPKIKIEKNSPQLNFFD
;
A
#
# COMPACT_ATOMS: atom_id res chain seq x y z
N MET A 1 8.71 -2.56 5.53
CA MET A 1 7.94 -1.89 4.47
C MET A 1 6.52 -2.34 4.67
N CYS A 2 5.55 -1.44 4.49
CA CYS A 2 4.14 -1.69 4.77
C CYS A 2 3.62 -2.89 3.96
N ALA A 3 3.26 -3.97 4.65
CA ALA A 3 2.71 -5.18 4.04
C ALA A 3 1.23 -5.38 4.38
N ASN A 4 0.65 -4.53 5.23
CA ASN A 4 -0.73 -4.69 5.68
C ASN A 4 -1.39 -3.33 5.87
N PHE A 5 -2.63 -3.22 5.39
CA PHE A 5 -3.44 -2.02 5.58
C PHE A 5 -4.94 -2.36 5.59
N ARG A 6 -5.75 -1.43 6.06
CA ARG A 6 -7.21 -1.42 5.94
C ARG A 6 -7.62 -0.42 4.86
N PRO A 7 -8.26 -0.85 3.76
CA PRO A 7 -8.80 0.08 2.76
C PRO A 7 -9.80 1.05 3.38
N LEU A 8 -10.05 2.20 2.72
CA LEU A 8 -11.06 3.15 3.16
C LEU A 8 -12.44 2.48 3.33
N THR A 9 -13.24 2.97 4.27
CA THR A 9 -14.65 2.54 4.42
C THR A 9 -15.57 3.31 3.47
N LEU A 10 -16.81 2.84 3.27
CA LEU A 10 -17.85 3.59 2.53
C LEU A 10 -18.10 4.99 3.13
N GLN A 11 -18.10 5.11 4.46
CA GLN A 11 -18.26 6.40 5.12
C GLN A 11 -17.10 7.34 4.77
N GLN A 12 -15.85 6.86 4.78
CA GLN A 12 -14.68 7.66 4.43
C GLN A 12 -14.64 8.00 2.95
N LEU A 13 -15.10 7.10 2.07
CA LEU A 13 -15.28 7.35 0.65
C LEU A 13 -16.19 8.57 0.42
N HIS A 14 -17.35 8.61 1.08
CA HIS A 14 -18.27 9.76 1.00
C HIS A 14 -17.66 11.04 1.60
N GLN A 15 -16.94 10.95 2.73
CA GLN A 15 -16.26 12.10 3.33
C GLN A 15 -15.21 12.72 2.39
N LEU A 16 -14.57 11.91 1.56
CA LEU A 16 -13.60 12.35 0.56
C LEU A 16 -14.24 12.75 -0.77
N SER A 17 -15.58 12.64 -0.90
CA SER A 17 -16.31 12.92 -2.14
C SER A 17 -15.78 12.14 -3.36
N LEU A 18 -15.35 10.89 -3.13
CA LEU A 18 -14.87 9.99 -4.17
C LEU A 18 -16.04 9.27 -4.85
N PRO A 19 -15.88 8.82 -6.11
CA PRO A 19 -16.91 8.01 -6.77
C PRO A 19 -17.13 6.68 -6.05
N ASP A 20 -18.31 6.09 -6.19
CA ASP A 20 -18.63 4.80 -5.60
C ASP A 20 -17.76 3.66 -6.15
N ILE A 21 -17.43 2.70 -5.28
CA ILE A 21 -16.74 1.47 -5.67
C ILE A 21 -17.79 0.40 -5.98
N SER A 22 -17.77 -0.12 -7.20
CA SER A 22 -18.77 -1.09 -7.69
C SER A 22 -18.38 -2.57 -7.46
N PHE A 23 -17.42 -2.84 -6.57
CA PHE A 23 -16.88 -4.16 -6.30
C PHE A 23 -16.51 -4.31 -4.82
N GLU A 24 -16.54 -5.55 -4.33
CA GLU A 24 -16.14 -5.87 -2.96
C GLU A 24 -14.61 -5.89 -2.80
N TYR A 25 -14.15 -5.58 -1.60
CA TYR A 25 -12.74 -5.67 -1.22
C TYR A 25 -12.64 -6.08 0.27
N PRO A 26 -11.53 -6.71 0.68
CA PRO A 26 -11.40 -7.21 2.05
C PRO A 26 -11.18 -6.07 3.06
N ASP A 27 -11.59 -6.31 4.32
CA ASP A 27 -11.38 -5.36 5.43
C ASP A 27 -9.89 -5.10 5.73
N GLU A 28 -9.03 -6.08 5.46
CA GLU A 28 -7.58 -5.93 5.55
C GLU A 28 -6.89 -6.59 4.35
N VAL A 29 -5.94 -5.87 3.76
CA VAL A 29 -5.19 -6.31 2.58
C VAL A 29 -3.78 -6.73 3.00
N TYR A 30 -3.29 -7.82 2.38
CA TYR A 30 -1.95 -8.39 2.52
C TYR A 30 -1.30 -8.56 1.14
N PRO A 31 0.02 -8.74 1.03
CA PRO A 31 0.65 -8.92 -0.27
C PRO A 31 0.02 -10.12 -1.00
N ASN A 32 -0.13 -10.00 -2.31
CA ASN A 32 -0.83 -10.96 -3.18
C ASN A 32 -2.37 -11.01 -3.02
N TYR A 33 -2.98 -10.18 -2.17
CA TYR A 33 -4.44 -9.97 -2.18
C TYR A 33 -4.81 -9.04 -3.33
N GLU A 34 -6.11 -8.91 -3.60
CA GLU A 34 -6.63 -7.81 -4.41
C GLU A 34 -7.02 -6.62 -3.52
N MET A 35 -6.95 -5.42 -4.09
CA MET A 35 -7.25 -4.16 -3.39
C MET A 35 -7.86 -3.12 -4.33
N PRO A 36 -8.64 -2.16 -3.80
CA PRO A 36 -9.10 -1.02 -4.58
C PRO A 36 -7.95 -0.05 -4.85
N LEU A 37 -7.74 0.27 -6.11
CA LEU A 37 -6.84 1.33 -6.56
C LEU A 37 -7.67 2.44 -7.21
N LEU A 38 -7.40 3.69 -6.81
CA LEU A 38 -7.95 4.89 -7.44
C LEU A 38 -6.89 5.50 -8.37
N PHE A 39 -7.28 5.85 -9.59
CA PHE A 39 -6.40 6.55 -10.54
C PHE A 39 -7.21 7.46 -11.47
N GLN A 40 -6.51 8.34 -12.19
CA GLN A 40 -7.12 9.20 -13.20
C GLN A 40 -7.17 8.48 -14.55
N SER A 41 -8.37 8.23 -15.06
CA SER A 41 -8.63 7.79 -16.43
C SER A 41 -9.06 8.95 -17.33
N ALA A 42 -9.32 8.67 -18.60
CA ALA A 42 -9.85 9.66 -19.54
C ALA A 42 -11.30 10.08 -19.21
N GLN A 43 -12.00 9.28 -18.40
CA GLN A 43 -13.39 9.53 -17.99
C GLN A 43 -13.50 10.20 -16.61
N GLY A 44 -12.38 10.42 -15.92
CA GLY A 44 -12.35 10.95 -14.57
C GLY A 44 -11.64 10.01 -13.59
N LEU A 45 -11.94 10.17 -12.31
CA LEU A 45 -11.46 9.24 -11.28
C LEU A 45 -12.12 7.87 -11.44
N GLU A 46 -11.30 6.82 -11.41
CA GLU A 46 -11.74 5.45 -11.67
C GLU A 46 -11.18 4.48 -10.64
N TRP A 47 -12.05 3.59 -10.17
CA TRP A 47 -11.67 2.47 -9.31
C TRP A 47 -11.42 1.21 -10.12
N ARG A 48 -10.34 0.50 -9.77
CA ARG A 48 -10.09 -0.85 -10.25
C ARG A 48 -9.66 -1.75 -9.11
N ASN A 49 -10.18 -2.97 -9.12
CA ASN A 49 -9.64 -4.05 -8.31
C ASN A 49 -8.32 -4.52 -8.95
N VAL A 50 -7.24 -4.53 -8.16
CA VAL A 50 -5.88 -4.85 -8.64
C VAL A 50 -5.14 -5.74 -7.66
N HIS A 51 -4.19 -6.55 -8.14
CA HIS A 51 -3.27 -7.28 -7.27
C HIS A 51 -2.37 -6.34 -6.48
N PHE A 52 -2.25 -6.56 -5.17
CA PHE A 52 -1.28 -5.89 -4.31
C PHE A 52 0.09 -6.55 -4.43
N GLY A 53 0.93 -5.94 -5.26
CA GLY A 53 2.18 -6.53 -5.76
C GLY A 53 2.24 -6.41 -7.27
N MET A 54 3.20 -5.65 -7.79
CA MET A 54 3.38 -5.45 -9.22
C MET A 54 3.69 -6.79 -9.92
N ILE A 55 2.92 -7.14 -10.95
CA ILE A 55 3.10 -8.33 -11.78
C ILE A 55 3.54 -7.85 -13.18
N PRO A 56 4.86 -7.85 -13.47
CA PRO A 56 5.35 -7.37 -14.75
C PRO A 56 4.95 -8.30 -15.89
N LYS A 57 4.76 -7.74 -17.09
CA LYS A 57 4.33 -8.50 -18.28
C LYS A 57 5.20 -9.73 -18.59
N TRP A 58 6.49 -9.69 -18.27
CA TRP A 58 7.45 -10.77 -18.52
C TRP A 58 7.36 -11.92 -17.50
N SER A 59 6.61 -11.76 -16.41
CA SER A 59 6.55 -12.74 -15.34
C SER A 59 5.41 -13.74 -15.55
N ASP A 60 5.77 -15.03 -15.50
CA ASP A 60 4.81 -16.14 -15.51
C ASP A 60 4.22 -16.50 -14.16
N ASP A 61 4.91 -16.12 -13.11
CA ASP A 61 4.57 -16.45 -11.74
C ASP A 61 4.02 -15.22 -11.01
N THR A 62 2.73 -15.24 -10.69
CA THR A 62 2.07 -14.17 -9.95
C THR A 62 2.58 -14.04 -8.51
N SER A 63 3.30 -15.05 -7.98
CA SER A 63 3.93 -14.98 -6.66
C SER A 63 4.98 -13.87 -6.54
N ILE A 64 5.45 -13.34 -7.68
CA ILE A 64 6.30 -12.14 -7.70
C ILE A 64 5.68 -10.96 -6.96
N ALA A 65 4.34 -10.90 -6.87
CA ALA A 65 3.58 -9.92 -6.09
C ALA A 65 4.04 -9.85 -4.61
N LEU A 66 4.44 -10.99 -4.03
CA LEU A 66 4.98 -11.07 -2.67
C LEU A 66 6.33 -10.36 -2.49
N LYS A 67 6.99 -9.98 -3.58
CA LYS A 67 8.30 -9.29 -3.58
C LYS A 67 8.22 -7.88 -4.16
N THR A 68 7.07 -7.49 -4.71
CA THR A 68 6.87 -6.23 -5.46
C THR A 68 5.69 -5.40 -4.96
N TYR A 69 5.15 -5.71 -3.78
CA TYR A 69 4.07 -4.93 -3.13
C TYR A 69 4.51 -3.55 -2.66
N ASN A 70 5.82 -3.34 -2.46
CA ASN A 70 6.42 -2.02 -2.28
C ASN A 70 7.52 -1.76 -3.31
N ALA A 71 7.58 -0.50 -3.75
CA ALA A 71 8.62 0.03 -4.62
C ALA A 71 9.34 1.18 -3.91
N ARG A 72 10.68 1.13 -3.87
CA ARG A 72 11.51 2.19 -3.29
C ARG A 72 11.63 3.35 -4.28
N ASN A 73 11.25 4.56 -3.86
CA ASN A 73 11.27 5.75 -4.72
C ASN A 73 12.64 5.98 -5.37
N GLU A 74 13.74 5.64 -4.69
CA GLU A 74 15.12 5.84 -5.15
C GLU A 74 15.50 4.94 -6.34
N THR A 75 14.77 3.85 -6.56
CA THR A 75 15.12 2.80 -7.55
C THR A 75 14.02 2.51 -8.55
N LEU A 76 12.96 3.32 -8.63
CA LEU A 76 11.82 3.11 -9.53
C LEU A 76 12.25 2.95 -10.99
N LEU A 77 13.16 3.80 -11.46
CA LEU A 77 13.69 3.78 -12.83
C LEU A 77 14.78 2.74 -13.06
N GLN A 78 15.25 2.04 -12.01
CA GLN A 78 16.32 1.06 -12.10
C GLN A 78 15.78 -0.38 -12.08
N LYS A 79 14.64 -0.61 -11.42
CA LYS A 79 14.07 -1.95 -11.23
C LYS A 79 13.14 -2.32 -12.40
N PRO A 80 13.40 -3.42 -13.12
CA PRO A 80 12.58 -3.85 -14.26
C PRO A 80 11.09 -4.02 -13.92
N SER A 81 10.78 -4.42 -12.69
CA SER A 81 9.39 -4.59 -12.24
C SER A 81 8.58 -3.29 -12.24
N PHE A 82 9.23 -2.13 -12.03
CA PHE A 82 8.55 -0.84 -11.87
C PHE A 82 8.81 0.11 -13.04
N PHE A 83 9.91 -0.09 -13.77
CA PHE A 83 10.37 0.78 -14.85
C PHE A 83 9.26 1.15 -15.85
N ASN A 84 8.51 0.17 -16.34
CA ASN A 84 7.44 0.42 -17.32
C ASN A 84 6.33 1.32 -16.76
N ALA A 85 5.93 1.10 -15.51
CA ALA A 85 4.87 1.88 -14.86
C ALA A 85 5.30 3.33 -14.61
N VAL A 86 6.49 3.54 -14.03
CA VAL A 86 6.99 4.89 -13.72
C VAL A 86 7.34 5.68 -14.99
N SER A 87 7.96 5.04 -15.99
CA SER A 87 8.32 5.72 -17.26
C SER A 87 7.09 6.12 -18.07
N LYS A 88 5.95 5.45 -17.86
CA LYS A 88 4.65 5.80 -18.46
C LYS A 88 3.76 6.63 -17.54
N CYS A 89 4.29 7.11 -16.41
CA CYS A 89 3.57 7.93 -15.45
C CYS A 89 2.24 7.30 -14.99
N LYS A 90 2.24 5.98 -14.75
CA LYS A 90 1.07 5.25 -14.27
C LYS A 90 0.92 5.40 -12.75
N PHE A 91 0.52 6.59 -12.34
CA PHE A 91 0.32 6.94 -10.94
C PHE A 91 -1.12 6.67 -10.48
N GLY A 92 -1.23 6.07 -9.31
CA GLY A 92 -2.49 5.84 -8.61
C GLY A 92 -2.31 6.09 -7.12
N VAL A 93 -3.39 5.96 -6.37
CA VAL A 93 -3.35 5.95 -4.91
C VAL A 93 -4.07 4.73 -4.37
N VAL A 94 -3.61 4.24 -3.22
CA VAL A 94 -4.32 3.28 -2.40
C VAL A 94 -4.92 4.05 -1.22
N PRO A 95 -6.24 4.35 -1.24
CA PRO A 95 -6.87 5.05 -0.14
C PRO A 95 -7.11 4.10 1.03
N VAL A 96 -6.65 4.48 2.22
CA VAL A 96 -6.64 3.61 3.41
C VAL A 96 -7.23 4.34 4.61
N SER A 97 -7.91 3.60 5.47
CA SER A 97 -8.24 4.08 6.82
C SER A 97 -7.01 4.07 7.73
N GLU A 98 -6.17 3.05 7.56
CA GLU A 98 -5.06 2.72 8.45
C GLU A 98 -4.08 1.80 7.73
N PHE A 99 -2.77 2.00 7.93
CA PHE A 99 -1.76 0.99 7.56
C PHE A 99 -1.06 0.46 8.80
N TYR A 100 -0.46 -0.72 8.69
CA TYR A 100 0.10 -1.42 9.83
C TYR A 100 1.60 -1.69 9.64
N GLU A 101 2.35 -1.46 10.70
CA GLU A 101 3.79 -1.69 10.75
C GLU A 101 4.18 -2.45 12.03
N SER A 102 5.29 -3.18 11.95
CA SER A 102 5.82 -3.90 13.10
C SER A 102 6.71 -2.98 13.93
N LYS A 103 6.37 -2.78 15.21
CA LYS A 103 7.28 -2.18 16.20
C LYS A 103 7.91 -3.30 17.04
N TYR A 104 9.22 -3.27 17.21
CA TYR A 104 9.91 -4.30 18.00
C TYR A 104 10.12 -3.78 19.42
N ILE A 105 9.48 -4.42 20.39
CA ILE A 105 9.61 -4.13 21.82
C ILE A 105 10.10 -5.41 22.49
N GLU A 106 11.20 -5.34 23.25
CA GLU A 106 11.85 -6.51 23.85
C GLU A 106 12.13 -7.63 22.83
N ASN A 107 12.61 -7.27 21.63
CA ASN A 107 12.87 -8.17 20.50
C ASN A 107 11.64 -8.96 19.98
N LYS A 108 10.42 -8.56 20.37
CA LYS A 108 9.18 -9.13 19.85
C LYS A 108 8.48 -8.15 18.93
N ALA A 109 8.09 -8.63 17.75
CA ALA A 109 7.29 -7.86 16.82
C ALA A 109 5.87 -7.66 17.37
N GLN A 110 5.48 -6.41 17.52
CA GLN A 110 4.12 -5.99 17.82
C GLN A 110 3.53 -5.32 16.60
N ARG A 111 2.24 -5.57 16.33
CA ARG A 111 1.53 -4.91 15.24
C ARG A 111 0.95 -3.59 15.71
N TRP A 112 1.29 -2.53 15.01
CA TRP A 112 0.84 -1.18 15.31
C TRP A 112 0.18 -0.59 14.08
N GLY A 113 -0.88 0.18 14.28
CA GLY A 113 -1.65 0.83 13.25
C GLY A 113 -1.36 2.32 13.22
N VAL A 114 -1.27 2.87 12.02
CA VAL A 114 -1.05 4.29 11.73
C VAL A 114 -2.25 4.83 10.97
N ARG A 115 -2.92 5.82 11.56
CA ARG A 115 -4.16 6.41 11.01
C ARG A 115 -4.23 7.90 11.29
N ARG A 116 -5.12 8.60 10.59
CA ARG A 116 -5.43 10.01 10.90
C ARG A 116 -6.22 10.11 12.20
N LYS A 117 -5.91 11.12 13.02
CA LYS A 117 -6.64 11.44 14.26
C LYS A 117 -8.08 11.90 14.01
N ASP A 118 -8.32 12.52 12.86
CA ASP A 118 -9.65 13.01 12.46
C ASP A 118 -10.58 11.90 11.92
N GLY A 119 -10.10 10.65 11.86
CA GLY A 119 -10.86 9.50 11.38
C GLY A 119 -11.08 9.46 9.85
N LYS A 120 -10.54 10.41 9.08
CA LYS A 120 -10.62 10.37 7.61
C LYS A 120 -9.64 9.35 7.03
N ALA A 121 -9.95 8.85 5.84
CA ALA A 121 -8.98 8.10 5.05
C ALA A 121 -7.90 9.02 4.47
N PHE A 122 -6.78 8.43 4.07
CA PHE A 122 -5.66 9.11 3.41
C PHE A 122 -5.12 8.27 2.26
N TYR A 123 -4.30 8.89 1.42
CA TYR A 123 -3.84 8.30 0.16
C TYR A 123 -2.39 7.85 0.27
N ILE A 124 -2.14 6.55 0.06
CA ILE A 124 -0.78 6.05 -0.14
C ILE A 124 -0.45 6.14 -1.63
N ALA A 125 0.69 6.74 -1.96
CA ALA A 125 1.18 6.83 -3.34
C ALA A 125 1.42 5.43 -3.93
N ALA A 126 0.98 5.21 -5.17
CA ALA A 126 1.12 3.92 -5.84
C ALA A 126 1.52 4.08 -7.32
N LEU A 127 2.17 3.04 -7.84
CA LEU A 127 2.27 2.79 -9.27
C LEU A 127 1.37 1.63 -9.65
N TYR A 128 0.82 1.66 -10.85
CA TYR A 128 0.05 0.55 -11.40
C TYR A 128 0.54 0.13 -12.79
N ASP A 129 0.25 -1.11 -13.15
CA ASP A 129 0.39 -1.59 -14.51
C ASP A 129 -0.82 -2.46 -14.90
N ILE A 130 -1.13 -2.45 -16.19
CA ILE A 130 -2.19 -3.24 -16.79
C ILE A 130 -1.54 -3.96 -17.96
N CYS A 131 -1.50 -5.28 -17.90
CA CYS A 131 -0.95 -6.10 -18.97
C CYS A 131 -1.97 -7.17 -19.39
N GLN A 132 -1.93 -7.55 -20.67
CA GLN A 132 -2.74 -8.64 -21.20
C GLN A 132 -1.84 -9.85 -21.42
N LYS A 133 -2.32 -11.01 -20.98
CA LYS A 133 -1.57 -12.26 -21.01
C LYS A 133 -2.50 -13.45 -21.20
N GLY A 134 -2.27 -14.24 -22.24
CA GLY A 134 -3.13 -15.39 -22.55
C GLY A 134 -4.61 -15.03 -22.68
N GLY A 135 -4.94 -13.82 -23.17
CA GLY A 135 -6.31 -13.30 -23.25
C GLY A 135 -6.86 -12.69 -21.95
N GLN A 136 -6.19 -12.88 -20.80
CA GLN A 136 -6.60 -12.30 -19.51
C GLN A 136 -5.95 -10.93 -19.28
N VAL A 137 -6.70 -10.01 -18.67
CA VAL A 137 -6.19 -8.71 -18.24
C VAL A 137 -5.73 -8.81 -16.79
N ILE A 138 -4.44 -8.62 -16.56
CA ILE A 138 -3.84 -8.57 -15.23
C ILE A 138 -3.67 -7.09 -14.86
N ARG A 139 -4.23 -6.70 -13.72
CA ARG A 139 -4.05 -5.38 -13.13
C ARG A 139 -3.31 -5.55 -11.81
N SER A 140 -2.23 -4.81 -11.63
CA SER A 140 -1.42 -4.89 -10.42
C SER A 140 -0.91 -3.52 -10.01
N ALA A 141 -0.73 -3.32 -8.71
CA ALA A 141 -0.19 -2.09 -8.17
C ALA A 141 0.82 -2.34 -7.06
N THR A 142 1.64 -1.32 -6.79
CA THR A 142 2.67 -1.33 -5.75
C THR A 142 2.63 0.00 -5.01
N MET A 143 2.80 -0.05 -3.69
CA MET A 143 2.95 1.17 -2.88
C MET A 143 4.34 1.75 -3.08
N ILE A 144 4.45 3.07 -3.20
CA ILE A 144 5.74 3.74 -3.25
C ILE A 144 6.16 4.07 -1.81
N THR A 145 7.39 3.71 -1.49
CA THR A 145 7.98 3.94 -0.16
C THR A 145 9.13 4.93 -0.24
N MET A 146 9.34 5.64 0.86
CA MET A 146 10.46 6.54 1.09
C MET A 146 11.33 6.07 2.27
N ASP A 147 12.53 6.62 2.36
CA ASP A 147 13.35 6.49 3.55
C ASP A 147 12.67 7.13 4.76
N ALA A 148 12.80 6.52 5.93
CA ALA A 148 12.11 6.96 7.14
C ALA A 148 13.01 6.99 8.37
N ILE A 149 14.34 7.02 8.17
CA ILE A 149 15.30 7.03 9.28
C ILE A 149 15.13 8.25 10.19
N ASP A 150 14.77 9.40 9.63
CA ASP A 150 14.55 10.65 10.36
C ASP A 150 13.07 10.98 10.61
N HIS A 151 12.15 10.11 10.17
CA HIS A 151 10.72 10.35 10.35
C HIS A 151 10.34 10.21 11.83
N PRO A 152 9.71 11.21 12.49
CA PRO A 152 9.56 11.21 13.95
C PRO A 152 8.80 10.01 14.52
N MET A 153 7.78 9.51 13.80
CA MET A 153 7.08 8.26 14.14
C MET A 153 7.69 7.01 13.51
N MET A 154 7.97 7.02 12.21
CA MET A 154 8.29 5.80 11.46
C MET A 154 9.69 5.23 11.71
N LYS A 155 10.63 6.02 12.27
CA LYS A 155 11.98 5.57 12.62
C LYS A 155 12.02 4.44 13.66
N ASP A 156 11.00 4.32 14.49
CA ASP A 156 10.90 3.31 15.56
C ASP A 156 10.33 1.97 15.07
N PHE A 157 9.81 1.91 13.84
CA PHE A 157 9.20 0.70 13.28
C PHE A 157 10.23 -0.11 12.48
N HIS A 158 9.84 -1.32 12.08
CA HIS A 158 10.70 -2.34 11.45
C HIS A 158 11.69 -3.00 12.41
N GLU A 159 12.16 -4.17 11.99
CA GLU A 159 13.16 -4.96 12.72
C GLU A 159 14.43 -4.14 13.02
N PRO A 160 15.06 -4.33 14.20
CA PRO A 160 16.37 -3.72 14.49
C PRO A 160 17.40 -4.03 13.39
N GLY A 161 18.20 -3.03 13.01
CA GLY A 161 19.20 -3.16 11.95
C GLY A 161 18.68 -3.12 10.50
N SER A 162 17.36 -3.13 10.29
CA SER A 162 16.77 -2.95 8.97
C SER A 162 16.67 -1.47 8.57
N VAL A 163 16.75 -1.19 7.26
CA VAL A 163 16.51 0.15 6.71
C VAL A 163 15.06 0.57 7.04
N LYS A 164 14.92 1.73 7.67
CA LYS A 164 13.63 2.29 8.05
C LYS A 164 12.94 2.85 6.82
N ARG A 165 11.73 2.39 6.54
CA ARG A 165 10.93 2.85 5.39
C ARG A 165 9.57 3.31 5.86
N SER A 166 8.93 4.14 5.07
CA SER A 166 7.52 4.47 5.23
C SER A 166 6.87 4.50 3.85
N VAL A 167 5.55 4.36 3.82
CA VAL A 167 4.75 4.76 2.66
C VAL A 167 4.88 6.26 2.44
N ILE A 168 4.75 6.67 1.18
CA ILE A 168 4.54 8.07 0.81
C ILE A 168 3.05 8.39 0.93
N VAL A 169 2.69 9.44 1.67
CA VAL A 169 1.31 9.89 1.79
C VAL A 169 1.08 11.09 0.86
N ILE A 170 0.10 10.98 -0.01
CA ILE A 170 -0.32 12.07 -0.89
C ILE A 170 -1.35 12.93 -0.14
N PRO A 171 -1.07 14.23 0.11
CA PRO A 171 -2.04 15.13 0.72
C PRO A 171 -3.33 15.23 -0.11
N GLN A 172 -4.47 15.39 0.54
CA GLN A 172 -5.78 15.41 -0.14
C GLN A 172 -5.84 16.49 -1.22
N GLU A 173 -5.29 17.66 -0.94
CA GLU A 173 -5.21 18.82 -1.83
C GLU A 173 -4.26 18.63 -3.02
N ARG A 174 -3.37 17.62 -2.97
CA ARG A 174 -2.45 17.28 -4.06
C ARG A 174 -2.85 16.00 -4.81
N LEU A 175 -4.02 15.43 -4.52
CA LEU A 175 -4.49 14.21 -5.17
C LEU A 175 -4.56 14.37 -6.70
N GLU A 176 -5.17 15.46 -7.18
CA GLU A 176 -5.29 15.73 -8.61
C GLU A 176 -3.92 15.94 -9.26
N GLU A 177 -3.03 16.70 -8.61
CA GLU A 177 -1.65 16.91 -9.08
C GLU A 177 -0.90 15.58 -9.22
N TRP A 178 -1.01 14.71 -8.23
CA TRP A 178 -0.38 13.38 -8.24
C TRP A 178 -0.93 12.48 -9.35
N LEU A 179 -2.26 12.36 -9.47
CA LEU A 179 -2.89 11.46 -10.45
C LEU A 179 -2.77 11.96 -11.90
N SER A 180 -2.60 13.27 -12.10
CA SER A 180 -2.34 13.88 -13.40
C SER A 180 -0.86 14.00 -13.75
N TRP A 181 0.04 13.69 -12.81
CA TRP A 181 1.48 13.88 -12.94
C TRP A 181 2.06 13.19 -14.19
N LYS A 182 2.84 13.94 -14.98
CA LYS A 182 3.41 13.48 -16.27
C LYS A 182 4.94 13.40 -16.27
N SER A 183 5.55 13.25 -15.10
CA SER A 183 6.99 13.08 -14.96
C SER A 183 7.34 11.84 -14.15
N PRO A 184 8.38 11.06 -14.52
CA PRO A 184 8.88 9.98 -13.67
C PRO A 184 9.59 10.51 -12.42
N ASN A 185 9.96 11.79 -12.38
CA ASN A 185 10.50 12.43 -11.19
C ASN A 185 9.36 12.79 -10.23
N ILE A 186 9.30 12.09 -9.10
CA ILE A 186 8.27 12.27 -8.06
C ILE A 186 8.81 12.97 -6.80
N LEU A 187 10.01 13.57 -6.84
CA LEU A 187 10.69 14.08 -5.64
C LEU A 187 9.84 15.05 -4.82
N SER A 188 9.01 15.88 -5.47
CA SER A 188 8.09 16.80 -4.79
C SER A 188 6.98 16.11 -4.00
N PHE A 189 6.78 14.80 -4.17
CA PHE A 189 5.80 14.00 -3.44
C PHE A 189 6.46 13.08 -2.41
N VAL A 190 7.79 13.01 -2.32
CA VAL A 190 8.50 12.08 -1.41
C VAL A 190 8.47 12.64 0.00
N HIS A 191 7.30 12.56 0.61
CA HIS A 191 7.03 12.98 1.98
C HIS A 191 6.25 11.87 2.70
N GLY A 192 6.48 11.79 4.01
CA GLY A 192 5.72 10.93 4.89
C GLY A 192 4.39 11.60 5.22
N PHE A 193 4.04 11.60 6.49
CA PHE A 193 2.84 12.25 6.96
C PHE A 193 3.13 13.16 8.17
N PRO A 194 2.37 14.25 8.34
CA PRO A 194 2.51 15.13 9.50
C PRO A 194 2.09 14.41 10.78
N VAL A 195 3.01 14.33 11.75
CA VAL A 195 2.82 13.55 12.99
C VAL A 195 1.77 14.16 13.94
N GLU A 196 1.45 15.44 13.74
CA GLU A 196 0.39 16.17 14.41
C GLU A 196 -1.00 15.70 13.95
N GLU A 197 -1.15 15.22 12.72
CA GLU A 197 -2.42 14.74 12.17
C GLU A 197 -2.62 13.22 12.32
N PHE A 198 -1.55 12.48 12.61
CA PHE A 198 -1.55 11.02 12.66
C PHE A 198 -1.28 10.49 14.06
N GLU A 199 -1.77 9.30 14.34
CA GLU A 199 -1.51 8.57 15.57
C GLU A 199 -1.06 7.14 15.28
N CYS A 200 -0.25 6.59 16.20
CA CYS A 200 0.17 5.20 16.20
C CYS A 200 -0.43 4.49 17.41
N SER A 201 -1.10 3.36 17.20
CA SER A 201 -1.69 2.57 18.29
C SER A 201 -1.35 1.09 18.19
N HIS A 202 -1.19 0.41 19.33
CA HIS A 202 -0.96 -1.03 19.36
C HIS A 202 -2.26 -1.78 19.03
N VAL A 203 -2.24 -2.57 17.95
CA VAL A 203 -3.41 -3.25 17.38
C VAL A 203 -3.11 -4.73 17.17
N PRO A 204 -2.96 -5.49 18.28
CA PRO A 204 -2.63 -6.91 18.20
C PRO A 204 -3.73 -7.65 17.44
N LYS A 205 -3.33 -8.57 16.56
CA LYS A 205 -4.29 -9.48 15.95
C LYS A 205 -4.79 -10.46 17.00
N ILE A 206 -6.09 -10.73 16.97
CA ILE A 206 -6.69 -11.83 17.73
C ILE A 206 -6.06 -13.13 17.22
N LYS A 207 -5.36 -13.85 18.10
CA LYS A 207 -4.91 -15.20 17.79
C LYS A 207 -6.14 -16.10 17.80
N ILE A 208 -6.55 -16.58 16.63
CA ILE A 208 -7.51 -17.67 16.55
C ILE A 208 -6.72 -18.93 16.92
N GLU A 209 -6.97 -19.47 18.11
CA GLU A 209 -6.46 -20.79 18.47
C GLU A 209 -7.05 -21.81 17.51
N LYS A 210 -6.21 -22.35 16.63
CA LYS A 210 -6.58 -23.52 15.85
C LYS A 210 -6.54 -24.71 16.80
N ASN A 211 -7.70 -25.11 17.32
CA ASN A 211 -7.87 -26.46 17.86
C ASN A 211 -7.69 -27.45 16.71
N SER A 212 -6.44 -27.80 16.40
CA SER A 212 -6.18 -28.89 15.48
C SER A 212 -6.41 -30.19 16.25
N PRO A 213 -7.33 -31.07 15.82
CA PRO A 213 -7.43 -32.42 16.36
C PRO A 213 -6.30 -33.26 15.78
N GLN A 214 -5.05 -32.86 16.00
CA GLN A 214 -3.93 -33.78 15.86
C GLN A 214 -3.94 -34.59 17.15
N LEU A 215 -4.49 -35.80 17.07
CA LEU A 215 -4.24 -36.86 18.04
C LEU A 215 -2.73 -36.87 18.31
N ASN A 216 -2.34 -36.61 19.56
CA ASN A 216 -1.02 -36.96 20.03
C ASN A 216 -0.85 -38.45 19.76
N PHE A 217 -0.04 -38.81 18.77
CA PHE A 217 0.28 -40.20 18.43
C PHE A 217 1.20 -40.87 19.49
N PHE A 218 1.30 -40.26 20.68
CA PHE A 218 2.19 -40.67 21.77
C PHE A 218 1.52 -40.65 23.16
N ASP A 219 0.18 -40.61 23.22
CA ASP A 219 -0.57 -40.97 24.44
C ASP A 219 -1.10 -42.40 24.35
#